data_AF-A0A7C1PRQ4-F1
#
_entry.id   AF-A0A7C1PRQ4-F1
#
_cell.length_a   1.000
_cell.length_b   1.000
_cell.length_c   1.000
_cell.angle_alpha   90.00
_cell.angle_beta   90.00
_cell.angle_gamma   90.00
#
_symmetry.space_group_name_H-M   'P 1'
#
loop_
_entity.id
_entity.type
_entity.pdbx_description
1 polymer ?
#
loop_
_entity_poly.entity_id
_entity_poly.type
_entity_poly.pdbx_seq_one_letter_code
_entity_poly.pdbx_strand_id
1 'polypeptide(L)'
;MEKDFTKQLDQDIAGSDFGSKQDDLQMWYNERGDCIQFKTMNVSAIRERIDECLTLYISIEDQKPIGFQLKDIKALANLLDVDIMVKADITSSDKSLISITALILFKAYTQIPESTDRRRTGYGEAFKTMAKKDLETSVI
;
A
#
# COMPACT_ATOMS: atom_id res chain seq x y z
N MET A 1 -18.09 21.33 18.79
CA MET A 1 -16.74 21.22 18.19
C MET A 1 -16.61 19.93 17.37
N GLU A 2 -16.92 18.74 17.91
CA GLU A 2 -16.96 17.49 17.12
C GLU A 2 -18.02 17.49 15.99
N LYS A 3 -19.22 18.02 16.26
CA LYS A 3 -20.36 17.95 15.32
C LYS A 3 -20.17 18.77 14.04
N ASP A 4 -19.35 19.83 14.07
CA ASP A 4 -19.07 20.66 12.89
C ASP A 4 -18.02 20.01 12.00
N PHE A 5 -17.06 19.29 12.59
CA PHE A 5 -16.05 18.51 11.87
C PHE A 5 -16.67 17.35 11.10
N THR A 6 -17.60 16.61 11.72
CA THR A 6 -18.29 15.49 11.05
C THR A 6 -19.13 15.97 9.87
N LYS A 7 -19.78 17.14 10.01
CA LYS A 7 -20.65 17.69 8.96
C LYS A 7 -19.88 18.25 7.77
N GLN A 8 -18.69 18.81 8.01
CA GLN A 8 -17.75 19.22 6.96
C GLN A 8 -17.20 17.99 6.21
N LEU A 9 -16.85 16.94 6.96
CA LEU A 9 -16.34 15.68 6.41
C LEU A 9 -17.37 14.96 5.52
N ASP A 10 -18.64 14.93 5.92
CA ASP A 10 -19.72 14.34 5.11
C ASP A 10 -19.96 15.11 3.80
N GLN A 11 -19.75 16.43 3.80
CA GLN A 11 -19.88 17.26 2.59
C GLN A 11 -18.73 17.03 1.60
N ASP A 12 -17.51 16.82 2.09
CA ASP A 12 -16.34 16.50 1.26
C ASP A 12 -16.40 15.06 0.71
N ILE A 13 -17.00 14.13 1.47
CA ILE A 13 -17.24 12.74 1.05
C ILE A 13 -18.29 12.66 -0.07
N ALA A 14 -19.33 13.52 -0.03
CA ALA A 14 -20.39 13.52 -1.04
C ALA A 14 -19.95 14.07 -2.42
N GLY A 15 -18.74 14.65 -2.52
CA GLY A 15 -18.25 15.32 -3.72
C GLY A 15 -17.26 14.53 -4.58
N SER A 16 -16.75 13.37 -4.15
CA SER A 16 -15.70 12.65 -4.88
C SER A 16 -16.24 11.46 -5.68
N ASP A 17 -16.23 11.64 -7.01
CA ASP A 17 -16.51 10.62 -8.01
C ASP A 17 -15.64 9.37 -7.78
N PHE A 18 -16.31 8.25 -7.47
CA PHE A 18 -15.73 6.92 -7.52
C PHE A 18 -15.53 6.51 -8.98
N GLY A 19 -14.45 7.00 -9.58
CA GLY A 19 -14.13 6.75 -10.98
C GLY A 19 -12.65 7.00 -11.25
N SER A 20 -11.89 5.91 -11.35
CA SER A 20 -10.59 5.78 -12.01
C SER A 20 -10.01 7.06 -12.63
N LYS A 21 -9.17 7.78 -11.88
CA LYS A 21 -8.07 8.52 -12.51
C LYS A 21 -6.82 7.70 -12.31
N GLN A 22 -6.29 7.23 -13.43
CA GLN A 22 -5.07 6.42 -13.55
C GLN A 22 -3.79 7.17 -13.07
N ASP A 23 -3.98 8.39 -12.53
CA ASP A 23 -2.98 9.34 -12.06
C ASP A 23 -2.94 9.51 -10.54
N ASP A 24 -3.87 8.92 -9.77
CA ASP A 24 -3.86 9.11 -8.32
C ASP A 24 -2.75 8.27 -7.68
N LEU A 25 -1.83 8.96 -6.99
CA LEU A 25 -0.70 8.42 -6.22
C LEU A 25 -1.18 7.68 -4.96
N GLN A 26 -2.24 6.88 -5.06
CA GLN A 26 -3.00 6.36 -3.95
C GLN A 26 -2.92 4.83 -3.91
N MET A 27 -3.05 4.29 -2.70
CA MET A 27 -3.13 2.86 -2.48
C MET A 27 -4.54 2.39 -2.76
N TRP A 28 -4.70 1.31 -3.53
CA TRP A 28 -6.02 0.82 -3.89
C TRP A 28 -6.12 -0.70 -3.80
N TYR A 29 -7.32 -1.18 -3.45
CA TYR A 29 -7.67 -2.60 -3.42
C TYR A 29 -8.41 -3.00 -4.69
N ASN A 30 -8.14 -4.21 -5.19
CA ASN A 30 -9.05 -4.80 -6.16
C ASN A 30 -10.45 -5.03 -5.55
N GLU A 31 -11.45 -5.26 -6.40
CA GLU A 31 -12.85 -5.49 -5.99
C GLU A 31 -13.01 -6.65 -4.99
N ARG A 32 -12.06 -7.58 -4.97
CA ARG A 32 -12.06 -8.74 -4.06
C ARG A 32 -11.41 -8.45 -2.71
N GLY A 33 -10.76 -7.30 -2.54
CA GLY A 33 -10.04 -6.92 -1.32
C GLY A 33 -8.79 -7.76 -1.04
N ASP A 34 -8.24 -8.44 -2.05
CA ASP A 34 -7.15 -9.43 -1.87
C ASP A 34 -5.90 -9.09 -2.70
N CYS A 35 -5.90 -7.91 -3.33
CA CYS A 35 -4.73 -7.33 -3.97
C CYS A 35 -4.67 -5.84 -3.67
N ILE A 36 -3.50 -5.36 -3.25
CA ILE A 36 -3.19 -3.94 -3.05
C ILE A 36 -2.22 -3.53 -4.14
N GLN A 37 -2.44 -2.36 -4.72
CA GLN A 37 -1.47 -1.71 -5.58
C GLN A 37 -1.19 -0.30 -5.06
N PHE A 38 0.08 0.10 -5.14
CA PHE A 38 0.55 1.41 -4.72
C PHE A 38 1.62 1.90 -5.68
N LYS A 39 1.53 3.17 -6.07
CA LYS A 39 2.56 3.88 -6.84
C LYS A 39 2.72 5.29 -6.30
N THR A 40 3.97 5.75 -6.22
CA THR A 40 4.33 7.10 -5.79
C THR A 40 4.46 8.07 -6.96
N MET A 41 4.56 7.58 -8.20
CA MET A 41 4.75 8.41 -9.39
C MET A 41 4.08 7.78 -10.62
N ASN A 42 3.55 8.62 -11.52
CA ASN A 42 3.10 8.18 -12.84
C ASN A 42 4.23 8.31 -13.87
N VAL A 43 5.17 7.35 -13.84
CA VAL A 43 6.27 7.24 -14.80
C VAL A 43 6.33 5.84 -15.39
N SER A 44 7.00 5.70 -16.53
CA SER A 44 7.27 4.40 -17.15
C SER A 44 8.04 3.49 -16.19
N ALA A 45 7.52 2.29 -15.97
CA ALA A 45 8.04 1.36 -14.98
C ALA A 45 8.06 -0.09 -15.46
N ILE A 46 9.07 -0.82 -15.02
CA ILE A 46 9.17 -2.28 -15.18
C ILE A 46 8.52 -2.93 -13.95
N ARG A 47 7.88 -4.09 -14.16
CA ARG A 47 7.34 -4.92 -13.08
C ARG A 47 8.37 -5.99 -12.72
N GLU A 48 8.97 -5.89 -11.55
CA GLU A 48 9.87 -6.92 -11.04
C GLU A 48 9.13 -7.84 -10.08
N ARG A 49 8.94 -9.11 -10.46
CA ARG A 49 8.36 -10.11 -9.58
C ARG A 49 9.41 -10.57 -8.55
N ILE A 50 9.12 -10.34 -7.28
CA ILE A 50 9.96 -10.76 -6.15
C ILE A 50 9.60 -12.18 -5.73
N ASP A 51 8.29 -12.43 -5.54
CA ASP A 51 7.73 -13.76 -5.30
C ASP A 51 6.28 -13.85 -5.82
N GLU A 52 5.54 -14.86 -5.36
CA GLU A 52 4.15 -15.05 -5.77
C GLU A 52 3.22 -13.92 -5.30
N CYS A 53 3.52 -13.32 -4.15
CA CYS A 53 2.70 -12.31 -3.49
C CYS A 53 3.15 -10.87 -3.80
N LEU A 54 4.45 -10.63 -3.99
CA LEU A 54 5.02 -9.29 -4.16
C LEU A 54 5.59 -9.06 -5.57
N THR A 55 5.20 -7.92 -6.15
CA THR A 55 5.81 -7.33 -7.35
C THR A 55 6.19 -5.89 -7.06
N LEU A 56 7.40 -5.48 -7.42
CA LEU A 56 7.84 -4.08 -7.35
C LEU A 56 7.61 -3.39 -8.69
N TYR A 57 7.27 -2.10 -8.65
CA TYR A 57 7.31 -1.21 -9.79
C TYR A 57 8.61 -0.41 -9.75
N ILE A 58 9.48 -0.62 -10.73
CA ILE A 58 10.80 0.01 -10.82
C ILE A 58 10.77 1.05 -11.95
N SER A 59 11.11 2.29 -11.64
CA SER A 59 11.25 3.37 -12.62
C SER A 59 12.32 3.02 -13.66
N ILE A 60 12.01 3.22 -14.95
CA ILE A 60 12.97 2.96 -16.03
C ILE A 60 14.10 3.99 -16.01
N GLU A 61 13.79 5.23 -15.65
CA GLU A 61 14.71 6.37 -15.73
C GLU A 61 15.86 6.26 -14.72
N ASP A 62 15.53 5.95 -13.47
CA ASP A 62 16.50 5.97 -12.36
C ASP A 62 16.65 4.63 -11.64
N GLN A 63 15.98 3.58 -12.13
CA GLN A 63 16.04 2.20 -11.61
C GLN A 63 15.67 2.10 -10.12
N LYS A 64 14.84 3.01 -9.61
CA LYS A 64 14.37 2.98 -8.21
C LYS A 64 12.97 2.40 -8.08
N PRO A 65 12.65 1.73 -6.95
CA PRO A 65 11.28 1.38 -6.61
C PRO A 65 10.40 2.64 -6.47
N ILE A 66 9.31 2.66 -7.21
CA ILE A 66 8.28 3.71 -7.21
C ILE A 66 6.90 3.18 -6.80
N GLY A 67 6.82 1.91 -6.41
CA GLY A 67 5.57 1.29 -6.01
C GLY A 67 5.67 -0.21 -5.87
N PHE A 68 4.55 -0.83 -5.55
CA PHE A 68 4.43 -2.28 -5.45
C PHE A 68 3.00 -2.75 -5.70
N GLN A 69 2.90 -4.05 -5.91
CA GLN A 69 1.67 -4.81 -5.89
C GLN A 69 1.83 -5.97 -4.91
N LEU A 70 0.89 -6.07 -3.97
CA LEU A 70 0.71 -7.21 -3.07
C LEU A 70 -0.52 -8.01 -3.48
N LYS A 71 -0.39 -9.33 -3.51
CA LYS A 71 -1.45 -10.30 -3.82
C LYS A 71 -1.62 -11.28 -2.68
N ASP A 72 -2.79 -11.92 -2.65
CA ASP A 72 -3.17 -12.94 -1.67
C ASP A 72 -2.97 -12.44 -0.24
N ILE A 73 -3.40 -11.21 0.01
CA ILE A 73 -3.18 -10.48 1.27
C ILE A 73 -3.67 -11.29 2.46
N LYS A 74 -4.82 -11.97 2.32
CA LYS A 74 -5.38 -12.81 3.38
C LYS A 74 -4.46 -13.99 3.69
N ALA A 75 -3.93 -14.64 2.67
CA ALA A 75 -3.00 -15.75 2.84
C ALA A 75 -1.67 -15.27 3.45
N LEU A 76 -1.17 -14.13 2.99
CA LEU A 76 0.07 -13.52 3.47
C LEU A 76 -0.06 -13.09 4.93
N ALA A 77 -1.17 -12.49 5.33
CA ALA A 77 -1.42 -12.10 6.72
C ALA A 77 -1.52 -13.32 7.65
N ASN A 78 -2.22 -14.38 7.22
CA ASN A 78 -2.29 -15.64 7.97
C ASN A 78 -0.90 -16.27 8.14
N LEU A 79 -0.08 -16.26 7.08
CA LEU A 79 1.29 -16.77 7.12
C LEU A 79 2.17 -15.99 8.12
N LEU A 80 1.95 -14.68 8.24
CA LEU A 80 2.75 -13.76 9.06
C LEU A 80 2.18 -13.53 10.47
N ASP A 81 1.11 -14.24 10.83
CA ASP A 81 0.37 -14.07 12.08
C ASP A 81 0.01 -12.58 12.31
N VAL A 82 -0.63 -11.99 11.29
CA VAL A 82 -1.15 -10.63 11.29
C VAL A 82 -2.66 -10.71 11.38
N ASP A 83 -3.22 -10.30 12.52
CA ASP A 83 -4.66 -10.28 12.71
C ASP A 83 -5.30 -9.12 11.92
N ILE A 84 -5.98 -9.44 10.82
CA ILE A 84 -6.75 -8.48 10.02
C ILE A 84 -8.16 -8.24 10.64
N MET A 85 -8.51 -8.83 11.80
CA MET A 85 -9.80 -8.60 12.47
C MET A 85 -9.99 -7.17 13.00
N VAL A 86 -8.95 -6.33 12.98
CA VAL A 86 -9.17 -4.87 13.02
C VAL A 86 -9.89 -4.51 11.74
N LYS A 87 -11.22 -4.56 11.80
CA LYS A 87 -12.19 -4.18 10.78
C LYS A 87 -11.68 -2.92 10.07
N ALA A 88 -10.97 -3.12 8.97
CA ALA A 88 -11.13 -2.24 7.84
C ALA A 88 -12.59 -2.46 7.44
N ASP A 89 -13.50 -1.71 8.08
CA ASP A 89 -14.76 -1.40 7.41
C ASP A 89 -14.32 -0.96 6.03
N ILE A 90 -14.75 -1.71 5.01
CA ILE A 90 -14.38 -1.55 3.60
C ILE A 90 -14.95 -0.21 3.05
N THR A 91 -15.34 0.68 3.97
CA THR A 91 -15.99 1.97 3.83
C THR A 91 -15.35 2.98 4.80
N SER A 92 -14.04 3.21 4.75
CA SER A 92 -13.48 4.58 4.67
C SER A 92 -11.95 4.63 4.68
N SER A 93 -11.46 5.69 4.03
CA SER A 93 -10.31 6.53 4.42
C SER A 93 -8.93 5.85 4.49
N ASP A 94 -8.14 6.05 3.43
CA ASP A 94 -6.73 5.67 3.14
C ASP A 94 -5.78 5.32 4.29
N LYS A 95 -5.95 5.90 5.48
CA LYS A 95 -5.07 5.70 6.65
C LYS A 95 -5.13 4.28 7.21
N SER A 96 -6.30 3.62 7.18
CA SER A 96 -6.45 2.23 7.63
C SER A 96 -5.70 1.26 6.72
N LEU A 97 -5.74 1.52 5.41
CA LEU A 97 -5.10 0.71 4.38
C LEU A 97 -3.57 0.80 4.41
N ILE A 98 -3.04 2.01 4.62
CA ILE A 98 -1.61 2.25 4.80
C ILE A 98 -1.09 1.48 6.01
N SER A 99 -1.85 1.48 7.12
CA SER A 99 -1.44 0.83 8.38
C SER A 99 -1.32 -0.69 8.25
N ILE A 100 -2.31 -1.37 7.63
CA ILE A 100 -2.28 -2.83 7.44
C ILE A 100 -1.17 -3.22 6.45
N THR A 101 -1.03 -2.48 5.36
CA THR A 101 -0.02 -2.76 4.33
C THR A 101 1.39 -2.60 4.88
N ALA A 102 1.65 -1.54 5.65
CA ALA A 102 2.91 -1.32 6.33
C ALA A 102 3.23 -2.47 7.30
N LEU A 103 2.25 -2.93 8.08
CA LEU A 103 2.42 -4.04 9.01
C LEU A 103 2.77 -5.35 8.30
N ILE A 104 2.06 -5.70 7.22
CA ILE A 104 2.32 -6.89 6.43
C ILE A 104 3.72 -6.85 5.83
N LEU A 105 4.11 -5.73 5.22
CA LEU A 105 5.44 -5.57 4.61
C LEU A 105 6.55 -5.65 5.67
N PHE A 106 6.37 -5.01 6.83
CA PHE A 106 7.33 -5.04 7.93
C PHE A 106 7.48 -6.46 8.52
N LYS A 107 6.38 -7.16 8.75
CA LYS A 107 6.39 -8.56 9.21
C LYS A 107 7.06 -9.47 8.20
N ALA A 108 6.76 -9.33 6.91
CA ALA A 108 7.42 -10.09 5.85
C ALA A 108 8.93 -9.81 5.84
N TYR A 109 9.35 -8.56 5.94
CA TYR A 109 10.77 -8.18 5.98
C TYR A 109 11.53 -8.76 7.20
N THR A 110 10.85 -8.91 8.34
CA THR A 110 11.49 -9.34 9.61
C THR A 110 11.43 -10.85 9.84
N GLN A 111 10.42 -11.55 9.32
CA GLN A 111 10.21 -12.97 9.57
C GLN A 111 10.68 -13.88 8.42
N ILE A 112 10.81 -13.36 7.20
CA ILE A 112 11.35 -14.12 6.08
C ILE A 112 12.84 -14.41 6.35
N PRO A 113 13.28 -15.70 6.34
CA PRO A 113 14.66 -16.07 6.65
C PRO A 113 15.71 -15.37 5.76
N GLU A 114 16.90 -15.10 6.32
CA GLU A 114 17.99 -14.43 5.59
C GLU A 114 18.48 -15.23 4.38
N SER A 115 18.32 -16.55 4.37
CA SER A 115 18.60 -17.41 3.22
C SER A 115 17.75 -17.10 1.98
N THR A 116 16.71 -16.27 2.13
CA THR A 116 15.87 -15.74 1.06
C THR A 116 16.05 -14.23 0.86
N ASP A 117 17.31 -13.81 0.79
CA ASP A 117 17.74 -12.40 0.78
C ASP A 117 17.03 -11.52 -0.26
N ARG A 118 16.76 -12.07 -1.46
CA ARG A 118 15.99 -11.35 -2.49
C ARG A 118 14.56 -11.03 -2.04
N ARG A 119 13.87 -11.98 -1.40
CA ARG A 119 12.50 -11.79 -0.91
C ARG A 119 12.50 -10.75 0.20
N ARG A 120 13.36 -10.94 1.20
CA ARG A 120 13.53 -10.01 2.31
C ARG A 120 13.79 -8.59 1.80
N THR A 121 14.77 -8.42 0.92
CA THR A 121 15.11 -7.13 0.31
C THR A 121 13.91 -6.52 -0.43
N GLY A 122 13.18 -7.31 -1.22
CA GLY A 122 12.00 -6.83 -1.94
C GLY A 122 10.89 -6.30 -1.02
N TYR A 123 10.56 -7.01 0.06
CA TYR A 123 9.58 -6.53 1.06
C TYR A 123 10.08 -5.27 1.77
N GLY A 124 11.38 -5.19 2.07
CA GLY A 124 11.99 -4.00 2.64
C GLY A 124 11.90 -2.77 1.72
N GLU A 125 12.16 -2.94 0.43
CA GLU A 125 12.02 -1.86 -0.55
C GLU A 125 10.57 -1.41 -0.75
N ALA A 126 9.61 -2.34 -0.77
CA ALA A 126 8.20 -2.01 -0.78
C ALA A 126 7.80 -1.17 0.45
N PHE A 127 8.26 -1.55 1.65
CA PHE A 127 8.00 -0.83 2.89
C PHE A 127 8.58 0.59 2.87
N LYS A 128 9.83 0.76 2.45
CA LYS A 128 10.48 2.08 2.31
C LYS A 128 9.75 2.98 1.32
N THR A 129 9.21 2.39 0.25
CA THR A 129 8.46 3.14 -0.77
C THR A 129 7.19 3.77 -0.20
N MET A 130 6.54 3.11 0.76
CA MET A 130 5.42 3.72 1.50
C MET A 130 5.88 4.89 2.38
N ALA A 131 6.94 4.70 3.15
CA ALA A 131 7.43 5.71 4.10
C ALA A 131 7.90 7.01 3.43
N LYS A 132 8.40 6.94 2.18
CA LYS A 132 8.81 8.13 1.42
C LYS A 132 7.65 9.10 1.15
N LYS A 133 6.43 8.60 0.94
CA LYS A 133 5.25 9.44 0.68
C LYS A 133 4.87 10.25 1.93
N ASP A 134 4.93 9.64 3.12
CA ASP A 134 4.56 10.32 4.36
C ASP A 134 5.51 11.50 4.68
N LEU A 135 6.76 11.42 4.25
CA LEU A 135 7.76 12.49 4.42
C LEU A 135 7.55 13.66 3.43
N GLU A 136 7.14 13.39 2.20
CA GLU A 136 6.88 14.44 1.20
C GLU A 136 5.57 15.20 1.46
N THR A 137 4.61 14.56 2.16
CA THR A 137 3.32 15.19 2.52
C THR A 137 3.39 15.98 3.85
N SER A 138 4.47 15.83 4.63
CA SER A 138 4.65 16.49 5.94
C SER A 138 5.44 17.80 5.88
N VAL A 139 5.78 18.26 4.67
CA VAL A 139 6.43 19.56 4.42
C VAL A 139 5.40 20.51 3.80
N ILE A 140 4.44 20.97 4.60
CA ILE A 140 3.62 22.16 4.33
C ILE A 140 3.40 22.90 5.66
#